data_AF-A0A0T2Z4E9-F1
#
_entry.id   AF-A0A0T2Z4E9-F1
#
_cell.length_a   1.000
_cell.length_b   1.000
_cell.length_c   1.000
_cell.angle_alpha   90.00
_cell.angle_beta   90.00
_cell.angle_gamma   90.00
#
_symmetry.space_group_name_H-M   'P 1'
#
loop_
_entity.id
_entity.type
_entity.pdbx_description
1 polymer ?
#
loop_
_entity_poly.entity_id
_entity_poly.type
_entity_poly.pdbx_seq_one_letter_code
_entity_poly.pdbx_strand_id
1 'polypeptide(L)' 'MAKVVTRKETGKLVIDFTYKGIRCREQTALEDSPKNRKLVQSVVDRLVQEMRKGSLNRPAFRGGLLV' A
#
# COMPACT_ATOMS: atom_id res chain seq x y z
N MET A 1 6.44 1.82 9.58
CA MET A 1 7.14 1.07 8.52
C MET A 1 6.11 0.51 7.56
N ALA A 2 6.36 0.57 6.26
CA ALA A 2 5.50 0.04 5.21
C ALA A 2 6.07 -1.28 4.67
N LYS A 3 5.22 -2.28 4.50
CA LYS A 3 5.56 -3.62 4.04
C LYS A 3 4.60 -4.04 2.93
N VAL A 4 5.14 -4.56 1.84
CA VAL A 4 4.35 -5.20 0.79
C VAL A 4 4.37 -6.70 1.05
N VAL A 5 3.20 -7.30 1.22
CA VAL A 5 3.01 -8.73 1.45
C VAL A 5 2.10 -9.31 0.39
N THR A 6 2.39 -10.52 -0.04
CA THR A 6 1.57 -11.21 -1.03
C THR A 6 0.52 -12.05 -0.31
N ARG A 7 -0.75 -11.95 -0.73
CA ARG A 7 -1.84 -12.77 -0.21
C ARG A 7 -1.78 -14.13 -0.90
N LYS A 8 -1.38 -15.16 -0.16
CA LYS A 8 -1.22 -16.53 -0.70
C LYS A 8 -2.51 -17.13 -1.27
N GLU A 9 -3.69 -16.72 -0.77
CA GLU A 9 -4.97 -17.21 -1.28
C GLU A 9 -5.36 -16.67 -2.67
N THR A 10 -4.99 -15.43 -3.00
CA THR A 10 -5.42 -14.77 -4.24
C THR A 10 -4.26 -14.44 -5.17
N GLY A 11 -3.02 -14.65 -4.74
CA GLY A 11 -1.82 -14.20 -5.46
C GLY A 11 -1.68 -12.67 -5.53
N LYS A 12 -2.53 -11.90 -4.84
CA LYS A 12 -2.57 -10.44 -4.94
C LYS A 12 -1.61 -9.76 -3.96
N LEU A 13 -1.05 -8.63 -4.37
CA LEU A 13 -0.18 -7.80 -3.55
C LEU A 13 -1.01 -7.00 -2.53
N VAL A 14 -0.55 -6.94 -1.29
CA VAL A 14 -1.16 -6.20 -0.19
C VAL A 14 -0.12 -5.27 0.40
N ILE A 15 -0.50 -4.03 0.64
CA ILE A 15 0.37 -3.03 1.26
C ILE A 15 -0.09 -2.86 2.70
N ASP A 16 0.76 -3.20 3.66
CA ASP A 16 0.55 -2.97 5.09
C ASP A 16 1.52 -1.87 5.55
N PHE A 17 1.01 -0.70 5.91
CA PHE A 17 1.83 0.37 6.44
C PHE A 17 1.16 1.06 7.62
N THR A 18 1.98 1.57 8.53
CA THR A 18 1.52 2.36 9.67
C THR A 18 1.98 3.80 9.51
N TYR A 19 1.03 4.74 9.56
CA TYR A 19 1.30 6.18 9.47
C TYR A 19 0.53 6.94 10.55
N LYS A 20 1.23 7.80 11.31
CA LYS A 20 0.66 8.59 12.43
C LYS A 20 -0.18 7.76 13.43
N GLY A 21 0.26 6.53 13.72
CA GLY A 21 -0.46 5.60 14.62
C GLY A 21 -1.63 4.85 13.99
N ILE A 22 -2.01 5.16 12.75
CA ILE A 22 -3.07 4.47 12.01
C ILE A 22 -2.45 3.35 11.17
N ARG A 23 -2.93 2.11 11.40
CA ARG A 23 -2.57 0.95 10.58
C ARG A 23 -3.42 0.95 9.32
N CYS A 24 -2.78 0.77 8.19
CA CYS A 24 -3.39 0.90 6.89
C CYS A 24 -3.00 -0.29 6.04
N ARG A 25 -3.99 -1.12 5.75
CA ARG A 25 -3.82 -2.33 4.95
C ARG A 25 -4.65 -2.19 3.68
N GLU A 26 -3.97 -2.02 2.55
CA GLU A 26 -4.59 -1.87 1.24
C GLU A 26 -4.38 -3.15 0.44
N GLN A 27 -5.46 -3.69 -0.10
CA GLN A 27 -5.38 -4.81 -1.03
C GLN A 27 -5.30 -4.26 -2.46
N THR A 28 -4.33 -4.73 -3.23
CA THR A 28 -4.15 -4.33 -4.63
C THR A 28 -4.79 -5.37 -5.53
N ALA A 29 -5.33 -4.96 -6.68
CA ALA A 29 -5.76 -5.88 -7.74
C ALA A 29 -4.59 -6.54 -8.50
N LEU A 30 -3.34 -6.15 -8.19
CA LEU A 30 -2.14 -6.63 -8.87
C LEU A 30 -1.67 -7.98 -8.32
N GLU A 31 -1.39 -8.90 -9.22
CA GLU A 31 -0.79 -10.20 -8.92
C GLU A 31 0.71 -10.10 -8.55
N ASP A 32 1.22 -11.12 -7.87
CA ASP A 32 2.63 -11.27 -7.49
C ASP A 32 3.51 -11.46 -8.72
N SER A 33 3.96 -10.34 -9.26
CA SER A 33 4.96 -10.28 -10.32
C SER A 33 6.06 -9.32 -9.90
N PRO A 34 7.34 -9.59 -10.22
CA PRO A 34 8.45 -8.67 -9.92
C PRO A 34 8.21 -7.26 -10.48
N LYS A 35 7.51 -7.14 -11.61
CA LYS A 35 7.11 -5.84 -12.19
C LYS A 35 6.08 -5.12 -11.33
N ASN A 36 5.03 -5.82 -10.92
CA ASN A 36 3.95 -5.28 -10.08
C ASN A 36 4.46 -4.93 -8.68
N ARG A 37 5.35 -5.75 -8.12
CA ARG A 37 5.98 -5.48 -6.83
C ARG A 37 6.81 -4.19 -6.86
N LYS A 38 7.58 -3.95 -7.94
CA LYS A 38 8.28 -2.67 -8.14
C LYS A 38 7.31 -1.49 -8.23
N LEU A 39 6.22 -1.62 -8.98
CA LEU A 39 5.20 -0.57 -9.09
C LEU A 39 4.59 -0.23 -7.73
N VAL A 40 4.14 -1.24 -6.99
CA VAL A 40 3.57 -1.08 -5.64
C VAL A 40 4.60 -0.46 -4.70
N GLN A 41 5.86 -0.90 -4.76
CA GLN A 41 6.93 -0.34 -3.94
C GLN A 41 7.17 1.15 -4.24
N SER A 42 7.14 1.56 -5.51
CA SER A 42 7.27 2.97 -5.91
C SER A 42 6.08 3.82 -5.45
N VAL A 43 4.87 3.27 -5.48
CA VAL A 43 3.67 3.96 -4.95
C VAL A 43 3.81 4.16 -3.45
N VAL A 44 4.24 3.11 -2.72
CA VAL A 44 4.53 3.20 -1.28
C VAL A 44 5.61 4.24 -1.00
N ASP A 45 6.69 4.27 -1.78
CA ASP A 45 7.76 5.24 -1.57
C ASP A 45 7.27 6.68 -1.76
N ARG A 46 6.52 6.96 -2.84
CA ARG A 46 5.84 8.25 -3.02
C ARG A 46 4.93 8.57 -1.84
N LEU A 47 4.14 7.61 -1.37
CA LEU A 47 3.28 7.79 -0.21
C LEU A 47 4.10 8.20 1.02
N VAL A 48 5.23 7.55 1.27
CA VAL A 48 6.16 7.87 2.37
C VAL A 48 6.80 9.25 2.20
N GLN A 49 7.13 9.67 0.97
CA GLN A 49 7.62 11.03 0.70
C GLN A 49 6.55 12.08 1.00
N GLU A 50 5.32 11.86 0.54
CA GLU A 50 4.21 12.78 0.79
C GLU A 50 3.79 12.80 2.28
N MET A 51 3.91 11.66 2.96
CA MET A 51 3.79 11.55 4.41
C MET A 51 4.83 12.38 5.16
N ARG A 52 6.08 12.41 4.67
CA ARG A 52 7.19 13.21 5.21
C ARG A 52 7.00 14.70 4.94
N LYS A 53 6.49 15.06 3.77
CA LYS A 53 6.14 16.46 3.43
C LYS A 53 4.99 17.01 4.28
N GLY A 54 4.26 16.17 5.00
CA GLY A 54 3.21 16.58 5.94
C GLY A 54 1.84 16.81 5.30
N SER A 55 1.73 16.72 3.97
CA SER A 55 0.48 16.94 3.22
C SER A 55 -0.45 15.72 3.16
N LEU A 56 -0.05 14.57 3.72
CA LEU A 56 -0.87 13.35 3.64
C LEU A 56 -1.94 13.34 4.75
N ASN A 57 -3.07 14.00 4.49
CA ASN A 57 -4.29 13.88 5.28
C ASN A 57 -5.04 12.63 4.82
N ARG A 58 -5.29 11.65 5.70
CA ARG A 58 -5.85 10.37 5.26
C ARG A 58 -6.92 9.82 6.20
N PRO A 59 -8.19 10.02 5.82
CA PRO A 59 -9.28 9.08 6.09
C PRO A 59 -9.75 8.30 4.83
N ALA A 60 -9.12 8.45 3.66
CA ALA A 60 -9.68 8.03 2.36
C ALA A 60 -9.16 6.70 1.75
N PHE A 61 -8.22 5.98 2.37
CA PHE A 61 -8.01 4.55 2.05
C PHE A 61 -9.06 3.73 2.81
N ARG A 62 -10.33 3.99 2.50
CA ARG A 62 -11.46 3.21 3.00
C ARG A 62 -11.43 1.94 2.17
N GLY A 63 -10.99 0.84 2.77
CA GLY A 63 -10.70 -0.43 2.10
C GLY A 63 -11.84 -0.93 1.21
N GLY A 64 -11.79 -0.59 -0.07
CA GLY A 64 -12.85 -0.95 -1.01
C GLY A 64 -12.70 -0.41 -2.42
N LEU A 65 -11.54 0.11 -2.83
CA LEU A 65 -11.28 0.42 -4.24
C LEU A 65 -10.17 -0.50 -4.71
N LEU A 66 -10.43 -1.31 -5.74
CA LEU A 66 -9.71 -2.51 -6.18
C LEU A 66 -10.24 -3.85 -5.61
N VAL A 67 -11.55 -3.95 -5.37
CA VAL A 67 -12.30 -5.15 -5.77
C VAL A 67 -12.87 -4.93 -7.16
#